data_AF-A0ABD0QWM5-F1
#
_entry.id   AF-A0ABD0QWM5-F1
#
_cell.length_a   1.000
_cell.length_b   1.000
_cell.length_c   1.000
_cell.angle_alpha   90.00
_cell.angle_beta   90.00
_cell.angle_gamma   90.00
#
_symmetry.space_group_name_H-M   'P 1'
#
loop_
_entity.id
_entity.type
_entity.pdbx_description
1 polymer ?
#
loop_
_entity_poly.entity_id
_entity_poly.type
_entity_poly.pdbx_seq_one_letter_code
_entity_poly.pdbx_strand_id
1 'polypeptide(L)' 'FPCTFFDGRADMCACLCYEILKCCNSKLSSIRSDAAHLLYFLMKSNFEYNGR' A
#
# COMPACT_ATOMS: atom_id res chain seq x y z
N PHE A 1 -14.98 4.22 -2.45
CA PHE A 1 -13.54 4.54 -2.44
C PHE A 1 -12.63 3.32 -2.32
N PRO A 2 -12.87 2.30 -1.47
CA PRO A 2 -12.00 1.11 -1.42
C PRO A 2 -12.13 0.22 -2.67
N CYS A 3 -13.34 0.09 -3.20
CA CYS A 3 -13.65 -0.66 -4.41
C CYS A 3 -12.82 -0.22 -5.64
N THR A 4 -12.52 1.06 -5.83
CA THR A 4 -11.71 1.53 -6.97
C THR A 4 -10.25 1.05 -6.97
N PHE A 5 -9.74 0.66 -5.80
CA PHE A 5 -8.38 0.15 -5.60
C PHE A 5 -8.32 -1.37 -5.48
N PHE A 6 -9.37 -1.98 -4.92
CA PHE A 6 -9.34 -3.39 -4.54
C PHE A 6 -10.31 -4.27 -5.34
N ASP A 7 -11.35 -3.69 -5.97
CA ASP A 7 -12.35 -4.43 -6.75
C ASP A 7 -11.94 -4.49 -8.22
N GLY A 8 -11.72 -5.70 -8.75
CA GLY A 8 -11.39 -5.94 -10.15
C GLY A 8 -10.11 -5.28 -10.69
N ARG A 9 -9.38 -4.51 -9.87
CA ARG A 9 -8.19 -3.73 -10.25
C ARG A 9 -7.04 -3.90 -9.25
N ALA A 10 -6.67 -5.15 -8.97
CA ALA A 10 -5.49 -5.49 -8.17
C ALA A 10 -4.22 -4.77 -8.68
N ASP A 11 -4.14 -4.47 -9.98
CA ASP A 11 -3.04 -3.72 -10.61
C ASP A 11 -2.85 -2.31 -10.01
N MET A 12 -3.93 -1.61 -9.67
CA MET A 12 -3.84 -0.27 -9.05
C MET A 12 -3.22 -0.36 -7.66
N CYS A 13 -3.69 -1.32 -6.85
CA CYS A 13 -3.12 -1.60 -5.53
C CYS A 13 -1.65 -2.03 -5.65
N ALA A 14 -1.34 -2.92 -6.59
CA ALA A 14 0.02 -3.41 -6.83
C ALA A 14 0.97 -2.29 -7.26
N CYS A 15 0.58 -1.43 -8.19
CA CYS A 15 1.37 -0.25 -8.60
C CYS A 15 1.62 0.68 -7.42
N LEU A 16 0.60 0.96 -6.60
CA LEU A 16 0.75 1.82 -5.43
C LEU A 16 1.67 1.19 -4.36
N CYS A 17 1.49 -0.10 -4.05
CA CYS A 17 2.38 -0.86 -3.18
C CYS A 17 3.84 -0.75 -3.66
N TYR A 18 4.06 -0.91 -4.96
CA TYR A 18 5.38 -0.87 -5.57
C TYR A 18 6.06 0.50 -5.42
N GLU A 19 5.34 1.60 -5.64
CA GLU A 19 5.88 2.94 -5.41
C GLU A 19 6.20 3.19 -3.93
N ILE A 20 5.33 2.75 -3.01
CA ILE A 20 5.60 2.86 -1.56
C ILE A 20 6.84 2.03 -1.17
N LEU A 21 7.00 0.84 -1.74
CA LEU A 21 8.18 -0.01 -1.53
C LEU A 21 9.48 0.67 -1.99
N LYS A 22 9.46 1.46 -3.07
CA LYS A 22 10.62 2.27 -3.46
C LYS A 22 10.94 3.33 -2.40
N CYS A 23 9.92 3.96 -1.81
CA CYS A 23 10.09 4.93 -0.73
C CYS A 23 10.67 4.29 0.55
N CYS A 24 10.38 3.03 0.82
CA CYS A 24 11.03 2.26 1.90
C CYS A 24 12.55 2.13 1.73
N ASN A 25 13.10 2.35 0.53
CA ASN A 25 14.54 2.37 0.27
C ASN A 25 15.15 3.80 0.29
N SER A 26 14.40 4.81 0.73
CA SER A 26 14.91 6.18 0.83
C SER A 26 16.07 6.29 1.84
N LYS A 27 17.02 7.19 1.57
CA LYS A 27 18.14 7.48 2.48
C LYS A 27 17.66 8.12 3.80
N LEU A 28 16.51 8.79 3.76
CA LEU A 28 15.90 9.43 4.93
C LEU A 28 15.10 8.41 5.74
N SER A 29 15.46 8.22 7.02
CA SER A 29 14.79 7.27 7.92
C SER A 29 13.30 7.59 8.13
N SER A 30 12.95 8.86 8.23
CA SER A 30 11.55 9.30 8.37
C SER A 30 10.69 8.84 7.19
N ILE A 31 11.20 8.99 5.96
CA ILE A 31 10.50 8.55 4.74
C ILE A 31 10.29 7.03 4.75
N ARG A 32 11.29 6.25 5.18
CA ARG A 32 11.15 4.79 5.27
C ARG A 32 10.07 4.39 6.27
N SER A 33 10.04 5.05 7.42
CA SER A 33 9.05 4.79 8.47
C SER A 33 7.64 5.14 8.02
N ASP A 34 7.45 6.29 7.38
CA ASP A 34 6.14 6.71 6.87
C ASP A 34 5.67 5.80 5.73
N ALA A 35 6.57 5.42 4.82
CA ALA A 35 6.26 4.48 3.74
C ALA A 35 5.86 3.10 4.28
N ALA A 36 6.57 2.58 5.29
CA ALA A 36 6.22 1.31 5.90
C ALA A 36 4.84 1.33 6.58
N HIS A 37 4.50 2.43 7.28
CA HIS A 37 3.18 2.61 7.87
C HIS A 37 2.08 2.67 6.80
N LEU A 38 2.30 3.42 5.72
CA LEU A 38 1.36 3.51 4.59
C LEU A 38 1.15 2.15 3.93
N LEU A 39 2.22 1.39 3.70
CA LEU A 39 2.14 0.05 3.12
C LEU A 39 1.33 -0.90 4.01
N TYR A 40 1.60 -0.88 5.32
CA TYR A 40 0.86 -1.70 6.27
C TYR A 40 -0.63 -1.35 6.29
N PHE A 41 -0.96 -0.05 6.37
CA PHE A 41 -2.34 0.41 6.35
C PHE A 41 -3.08 -0.03 5.08
N LEU A 42 -2.44 0.16 3.92
CA LEU A 42 -2.98 -0.24 2.62
C LEU A 42 -3.27 -1.76 2.56
N MET A 43 -2.31 -2.58 3.01
CA MET A 43 -2.45 -4.04 3.00
C MET A 43 -3.48 -4.53 4.03
N LYS A 44 -3.56 -3.89 5.19
CA LYS A 44 -4.63 -4.15 6.17
C LYS A 44 -6.01 -3.85 5.60
N SER A 45 -6.18 -2.70 4.93
CA SER A 45 -7.44 -2.37 4.25
C SER A 45 -7.75 -3.32 3.10
N ASN A 46 -6.74 -3.82 2.37
CA ASN A 46 -6.94 -4.83 1.34
C ASN A 46 -7.44 -6.16 1.91
N PHE A 47 -6.86 -6.58 3.03
CA PHE A 47 -7.27 -7.79 3.75
C PHE A 47 -8.72 -7.68 4.26
N GLU A 48 -9.04 -6.58 4.95
CA GLU A 48 -10.39 -6.28 5.44
C GLU A 48 -11.42 -6.21 4.30
N TYR A 49 -11.04 -5.63 3.15
CA TYR A 49 -11.91 -5.52 1.98
C TYR A 49 -12.24 -6.89 1.36
N ASN A 50 -11.27 -7.80 1.33
CA ASN A 50 -11.46 -9.13 0.76
C ASN A 50 -12.20 -10.10 1.70
N GLY A 51 -12.68 -9.61 2.86
CA GLY A 51 -13.50 -10.37 3.81
C GLY A 51 -12.79 -11.57 4.43
N ARG A 52 -11.45 -11.55 4.49
CA ARG A 52 -10.64 -12.59 5.13
C ARG A 52 -10.22 -12.18 6.54
#